data_AF-A0A0M8RE62-F1
#
_entry.id   AF-A0A0M8RE62-F1
#
_cell.length_a   1.000
_cell.length_b   1.000
_cell.length_c   1.000
_cell.angle_alpha   90.00
_cell.angle_beta   90.00
_cell.angle_gamma   90.00
#
_symmetry.space_group_name_H-M   'P 1'
#
loop_
_entity.id
_entity.type
_entity.pdbx_description
1 polymer ?
#
loop_
_entity_poly.entity_id
_entity_poly.type
_entity_poly.pdbx_seq_one_letter_code
_entity_poly.pdbx_strand_id
1 'polypeptide(L)'
;MDEYQVGMDVVARQRRAAAARVRLGWWFPALTAVSWALAVSSAFPAAGYRRLGIPDLPYGQVGGLLFLALIVLFSVRSGMNRRDVWPFTAYPSLRRRFPAFVLVGLGGLAAVFGLGRLSGPPAGAAWAAVAVAVAAGGVIAFLLTWMAAGIRGDIVTGGRRR
;
A
#
# COMPACT_ATOMS: atom_id res chain seq x y z
N MET A 1 -4.88 16.86 -42.69
CA MET A 1 -4.72 16.10 -41.44
C MET A 1 -6.10 15.96 -40.85
N ASP A 2 -6.62 14.74 -40.75
CA ASP A 2 -7.99 14.51 -40.31
C ASP A 2 -8.16 14.94 -38.84
N GLU A 3 -9.17 15.75 -38.55
CA GLU A 3 -9.54 16.21 -37.20
C GLU A 3 -9.65 15.03 -36.21
N TYR A 4 -10.00 13.85 -36.72
CA TYR A 4 -10.02 12.59 -35.99
C TYR A 4 -8.64 12.15 -35.47
N GLN A 5 -7.58 12.27 -36.30
CA GLN A 5 -6.21 11.95 -35.88
C GLN A 5 -5.70 12.94 -34.82
N VAL A 6 -6.01 14.23 -35.00
CA VAL A 6 -5.67 15.28 -34.03
C VAL A 6 -6.38 15.03 -32.69
N GLY A 7 -7.66 14.66 -32.71
CA GLY A 7 -8.41 14.29 -31.50
C GLY A 7 -7.83 13.09 -30.76
N MET A 8 -7.45 12.03 -31.50
CA MET A 8 -6.82 10.84 -30.92
C MET A 8 -5.47 11.14 -30.27
N ASP A 9 -4.67 12.02 -30.87
CA ASP A 9 -3.37 12.44 -30.33
C ASP A 9 -3.50 13.27 -29.05
N VAL A 10 -4.52 14.13 -28.95
CA VAL A 10 -4.80 14.90 -27.72
C VAL A 10 -5.23 13.96 -26.60
N VAL A 11 -6.10 13.00 -26.87
CA VAL A 11 -6.52 11.99 -25.89
C VAL A 11 -5.34 11.13 -25.44
N ALA A 12 -4.46 10.72 -26.36
CA ALA A 12 -3.25 9.96 -26.01
C ALA A 12 -2.30 10.77 -25.12
N ARG A 13 -2.11 12.08 -25.39
CA ARG A 13 -1.32 12.98 -24.54
C ARG A 13 -1.91 13.13 -23.14
N GLN A 14 -3.23 13.34 -23.04
CA GLN A 14 -3.92 13.44 -21.75
C GLN A 14 -3.82 12.14 -20.94
N ARG A 15 -3.96 10.98 -21.57
CA ARG A 15 -3.79 9.67 -20.91
C ARG A 15 -2.37 9.46 -20.39
N ARG A 16 -1.34 9.85 -21.15
CA ARG A 16 0.06 9.79 -20.69
C ARG A 16 0.31 10.73 -19.51
N ALA A 17 -0.24 11.94 -19.55
CA ALA A 17 -0.15 12.89 -18.43
C ALA A 17 -0.87 12.36 -17.17
N ALA A 18 -2.04 11.74 -17.31
CA ALA A 18 -2.75 11.10 -16.21
C ALA A 18 -1.95 9.90 -15.65
N ALA A 19 -1.40 9.05 -16.51
CA ALA A 19 -0.56 7.92 -16.09
C ALA A 19 0.75 8.37 -15.40
N ALA A 20 1.27 9.55 -15.72
CA ALA A 20 2.42 10.12 -15.04
C ALA A 20 2.08 10.53 -13.59
N ARG A 21 0.86 11.01 -13.33
CA ARG A 21 0.40 11.38 -11.97
C ARG A 21 0.31 10.18 -11.02
N VAL A 22 0.01 9.00 -11.56
CA VAL A 22 -0.05 7.74 -10.80
C VAL A 22 1.35 7.17 -10.51
N ARG A 23 2.41 7.68 -11.14
CA ARG A 23 3.77 7.24 -10.86
C ARG A 23 4.12 7.59 -9.41
N LEU A 24 4.39 6.56 -8.62
CA LEU A 24 4.86 6.69 -7.26
C LEU A 24 6.34 7.10 -7.26
N GLY A 25 6.71 7.99 -6.33
CA GLY A 25 8.10 8.35 -6.11
C GLY A 25 8.87 7.16 -5.54
N TRP A 26 10.20 7.15 -5.74
CA TRP A 26 11.08 6.08 -5.23
C TRP A 26 11.00 5.95 -3.69
N TRP A 27 10.68 7.04 -2.99
CA TRP A 27 10.51 7.10 -1.55
C TRP A 27 9.23 6.45 -1.04
N PHE A 28 8.19 6.34 -1.89
CA PHE A 28 6.87 5.86 -1.48
C PHE A 28 6.87 4.40 -0.98
N PRO A 29 7.46 3.42 -1.69
CA PRO A 29 7.52 2.04 -1.19
C PRO A 29 8.32 1.94 0.11
N ALA A 30 9.43 2.69 0.24
CA ALA A 30 10.22 2.72 1.46
C ALA A 30 9.41 3.25 2.65
N LEU A 31 8.77 4.41 2.51
CA LEU A 31 7.94 4.98 3.57
C LEU A 31 6.73 4.10 3.89
N THR A 32 6.16 3.42 2.91
CA THR A 32 5.05 2.47 3.13
C THR A 32 5.52 1.29 3.98
N ALA A 33 6.64 0.67 3.62
CA ALA A 33 7.15 -0.49 4.35
C ALA A 33 7.50 -0.11 5.81
N VAL A 34 8.16 1.03 6.01
CA VAL A 34 8.52 1.53 7.33
C VAL A 34 7.29 1.90 8.15
N SER A 35 6.35 2.67 7.57
CA SER A 35 5.12 3.07 8.29
C SER A 35 4.25 1.87 8.66
N TRP A 36 4.13 0.88 7.77
CA TRP A 36 3.46 -0.38 8.08
C TRP A 36 4.13 -1.15 9.22
N ALA A 37 5.46 -1.33 9.15
CA ALA A 37 6.20 -2.03 10.18
C ALA A 37 6.04 -1.35 11.55
N LEU A 38 6.09 -0.01 11.59
CA LEU A 38 5.84 0.77 12.81
C LEU A 38 4.40 0.63 13.31
N ALA A 39 3.41 0.67 12.40
CA ALA A 39 2.00 0.53 12.74
C ALA A 39 1.70 -0.85 13.35
N VAL A 40 2.14 -1.93 12.69
CA VAL A 40 1.79 -3.30 13.07
C VAL A 40 2.63 -3.81 14.23
N SER A 41 3.90 -3.40 14.33
CA SER A 41 4.71 -3.77 15.49
C SER A 41 4.04 -3.32 16.79
N SER A 42 3.33 -2.18 16.80
CA SER A 42 2.65 -1.66 18.01
C SER A 42 1.51 -2.52 18.54
N ALA A 43 1.00 -3.44 17.72
CA ALA A 43 0.05 -4.46 18.16
C ALA A 43 0.73 -5.52 19.06
N PHE A 44 2.05 -5.51 19.13
CA PHE A 44 2.83 -6.33 20.05
C PHE A 44 2.75 -5.76 21.48
N PRO A 45 2.61 -6.59 22.52
CA PRO A 45 2.48 -6.11 23.89
C PRO A 45 3.68 -5.25 24.33
N ALA A 46 3.43 -4.17 25.09
CA ALA A 46 4.48 -3.28 25.62
C ALA A 46 5.57 -4.03 26.42
N ALA A 47 5.19 -5.10 27.13
CA ALA A 47 6.14 -5.99 27.82
C ALA A 47 7.17 -6.64 26.89
N GLY A 48 6.82 -6.82 25.61
CA GLY A 48 7.69 -7.35 24.57
C GLY A 48 8.70 -6.33 24.03
N TYR A 49 8.31 -5.05 23.92
CA TYR A 49 9.20 -3.97 23.51
C TYR A 49 10.30 -3.67 24.52
N ARG A 50 9.94 -3.67 25.82
CA ARG A 50 10.92 -3.51 26.90
C ARG A 50 11.97 -4.61 26.91
N ARG A 51 11.60 -5.85 26.54
CA ARG A 51 12.55 -6.98 26.39
C ARG A 51 13.51 -6.81 25.22
N LEU A 52 13.14 -6.02 24.22
CA LEU A 52 14.00 -5.67 23.08
C LEU A 52 14.86 -4.43 23.35
N GLY A 53 14.76 -3.80 24.54
CA GLY A 53 15.44 -2.55 24.86
C GLY A 53 14.90 -1.34 24.09
N ILE A 54 13.73 -1.46 23.47
CA ILE A 54 13.10 -0.38 22.69
C ILE A 54 12.28 0.49 23.65
N PRO A 55 12.48 1.83 23.66
CA PRO A 55 11.72 2.71 24.54
C PRO A 55 10.23 2.70 24.20
N ASP A 56 9.36 2.83 25.22
CA ASP A 56 7.91 2.97 25.03
C ASP A 56 7.60 4.35 24.42
N LEU A 57 7.50 4.42 23.09
CA LEU A 57 7.01 5.59 22.35
C LEU A 57 5.80 5.20 21.49
N PRO A 58 4.95 6.15 21.09
CA PRO A 58 3.72 5.87 20.30
C PRO A 58 4.02 5.56 18.82
N TYR A 59 5.01 4.69 18.55
CA TYR A 59 5.44 4.28 17.22
C TYR A 59 4.28 3.76 16.35
N GLY A 60 3.33 3.07 16.97
CA GLY A 60 2.13 2.56 16.31
C GLY A 60 1.22 3.63 15.73
N GLN A 61 0.96 4.68 16.53
CA GLN A 61 0.09 5.78 16.12
C GLN A 61 0.76 6.58 15.01
N VAL A 62 2.05 6.89 15.17
CA VAL A 62 2.83 7.61 14.15
C VAL A 62 2.92 6.80 12.85
N GLY A 63 3.25 5.51 12.94
CA GLY A 63 3.31 4.61 11.80
C GLY A 63 1.95 4.45 11.11
N GLY A 64 0.88 4.26 11.88
CA GLY A 64 -0.47 4.11 11.38
C GLY A 64 -0.99 5.36 10.67
N LEU A 65 -0.76 6.55 11.26
CA LEU A 65 -1.12 7.83 10.64
C LEU A 65 -0.33 8.07 9.35
N LEU A 66 0.98 7.79 9.36
CA LEU A 66 1.82 7.93 8.18
C LEU A 66 1.38 6.95 7.08
N PHE A 67 1.09 5.69 7.43
CA PHE A 67 0.59 4.69 6.49
C PHE A 67 -0.75 5.13 5.89
N LEU A 68 -1.69 5.61 6.71
CA LEU A 68 -2.97 6.16 6.24
C LEU A 68 -2.76 7.34 5.28
N ALA A 69 -1.86 8.27 5.62
CA ALA A 69 -1.53 9.40 4.75
C ALA A 69 -0.97 8.95 3.39
N LEU A 70 -0.14 7.91 3.37
CA LEU A 70 0.38 7.32 2.13
C LEU A 70 -0.72 6.65 1.30
N ILE A 71 -1.65 5.93 1.93
CA ILE A 71 -2.81 5.34 1.26
C ILE A 71 -3.71 6.44 0.68
N VAL A 72 -3.99 7.51 1.43
CA VAL A 72 -4.76 8.67 0.95
C VAL A 72 -4.05 9.33 -0.23
N LEU A 73 -2.75 9.57 -0.13
CA LEU A 73 -1.97 10.14 -1.22
C LEU A 73 -2.02 9.25 -2.46
N PHE A 74 -1.92 7.94 -2.30
CA PHE A 74 -2.08 6.98 -3.38
C PHE A 74 -3.47 7.08 -4.00
N SER A 75 -4.54 7.08 -3.21
CA SER A 75 -5.93 7.21 -3.68
C SER A 75 -6.21 8.51 -4.41
N VAL A 76 -5.64 9.63 -3.96
CA VAL A 76 -5.74 10.93 -4.62
C VAL A 76 -5.00 10.91 -5.96
N ARG A 77 -3.76 10.41 -5.98
CA ARG A 77 -2.95 10.34 -7.21
C ARG A 77 -3.51 9.38 -8.25
N SER A 78 -4.09 8.27 -7.81
CA SER A 78 -4.73 7.27 -8.69
C SER A 78 -6.14 7.65 -9.12
N GLY A 79 -6.73 8.72 -8.56
CA GLY A 79 -8.10 9.13 -8.86
C GLY A 79 -9.18 8.23 -8.25
N MET A 80 -8.80 7.28 -7.39
CA MET A 80 -9.72 6.36 -6.71
C MET A 80 -10.65 7.07 -5.72
N ASN A 81 -10.34 8.29 -5.31
CA ASN A 81 -11.18 9.10 -4.42
C ASN A 81 -12.35 9.81 -5.14
N ARG A 82 -12.48 9.68 -6.46
CA ARG A 82 -13.59 10.29 -7.19
C ARG A 82 -14.89 9.53 -6.92
N ARG A 83 -15.86 10.22 -6.30
CA ARG A 83 -17.19 9.66 -5.99
C ARG A 83 -17.97 9.24 -7.23
N ASP A 84 -17.70 9.88 -8.36
CA ASP A 84 -18.40 9.66 -9.63
C ASP A 84 -17.88 8.45 -10.41
N VAL A 85 -16.80 7.82 -9.93
CA VAL A 85 -16.12 6.74 -10.63
C VAL A 85 -15.91 5.57 -9.67
N TRP A 86 -16.55 4.43 -9.97
CA TRP A 86 -16.27 3.20 -9.24
C TRP A 86 -14.84 2.72 -9.56
N PRO A 87 -13.92 2.66 -8.58
CA PRO A 87 -12.50 2.40 -8.84
C PRO A 87 -12.28 1.05 -9.52
N PHE A 88 -13.09 0.06 -9.16
CA PHE A 88 -13.02 -1.30 -9.66
C PHE A 88 -13.59 -1.47 -11.09
N THR A 89 -14.42 -0.54 -11.56
CA THR A 89 -14.90 -0.54 -12.96
C THR A 89 -14.00 0.32 -13.84
N ALA A 90 -13.39 1.38 -13.29
CA ALA A 90 -12.41 2.20 -14.00
C ALA A 90 -11.05 1.51 -14.17
N TYR A 91 -10.65 0.69 -13.19
CA TYR A 91 -9.38 -0.03 -13.17
C TYR A 91 -9.60 -1.53 -12.96
N PRO A 92 -9.84 -2.31 -14.03
CA PRO A 92 -10.06 -3.75 -13.94
C PRO A 92 -8.89 -4.49 -13.28
N SER A 93 -7.66 -3.97 -13.43
CA SER A 93 -6.48 -4.53 -12.76
C SER A 93 -6.65 -4.49 -11.24
N LEU A 94 -7.31 -3.47 -10.68
CA LEU A 94 -7.49 -3.32 -9.25
C LEU A 94 -8.34 -4.44 -8.64
N ARG A 95 -9.36 -4.93 -9.35
CA ARG A 95 -10.21 -6.04 -8.90
C ARG A 95 -9.43 -7.32 -8.59
N ARG A 96 -8.38 -7.60 -9.37
CA ARG A 96 -7.54 -8.79 -9.17
C ARG A 96 -6.47 -8.59 -8.09
N ARG A 97 -6.02 -7.34 -7.89
CA ARG A 97 -4.84 -7.02 -7.06
C ARG A 97 -5.21 -6.60 -5.63
N PHE A 98 -6.35 -5.95 -5.47
CA PHE A 98 -6.82 -5.46 -4.17
C PHE A 98 -7.08 -6.58 -3.15
N PRO A 99 -7.65 -7.74 -3.49
CA PRO A 99 -7.83 -8.83 -2.53
C PRO A 99 -6.50 -9.32 -1.95
N ALA A 100 -5.44 -9.39 -2.76
CA ALA A 100 -4.10 -9.76 -2.29
C ALA A 100 -3.55 -8.75 -1.27
N PHE A 101 -3.75 -7.44 -1.51
CA PHE A 101 -3.38 -6.40 -0.56
C PHE A 101 -4.13 -6.54 0.77
N VAL A 102 -5.44 -6.77 0.73
CA VAL A 102 -6.26 -6.96 1.94
C VAL A 102 -5.83 -8.21 2.70
N LEU A 103 -5.60 -9.33 2.00
CA LEU A 103 -5.16 -10.58 2.61
C LEU A 103 -3.80 -10.44 3.29
N VAL A 104 -2.82 -9.79 2.65
CA VAL A 104 -1.50 -9.56 3.25
C VAL A 104 -1.59 -8.58 4.43
N GLY A 105 -2.41 -7.53 4.32
CA GLY A 105 -2.61 -6.58 5.41
C GLY A 105 -3.21 -7.24 6.65
N LEU A 106 -4.34 -7.93 6.49
CA LEU A 106 -5.01 -8.62 7.58
C LEU A 106 -4.18 -9.80 8.11
N GLY A 107 -3.56 -10.58 7.21
CA GLY A 107 -2.71 -11.72 7.56
C GLY A 107 -1.46 -11.30 8.33
N GLY A 108 -0.80 -10.21 7.91
CA GLY A 108 0.35 -9.66 8.61
C GLY A 108 -0.01 -9.15 10.01
N LEU A 109 -1.15 -8.46 10.13
CA LEU A 109 -1.67 -8.01 11.43
C LEU A 109 -2.00 -9.21 12.35
N ALA A 110 -2.72 -10.20 11.83
CA ALA A 110 -3.09 -11.41 12.58
C ALA A 110 -1.86 -12.22 13.01
N ALA A 111 -0.84 -12.33 12.16
CA ALA A 111 0.40 -13.04 12.49
C ALA A 111 1.17 -12.35 13.61
N VAL A 112 1.34 -11.02 13.55
CA VAL A 112 2.03 -10.25 14.60
C VAL A 112 1.26 -10.29 15.91
N PHE A 113 -0.06 -10.15 15.86
CA PHE A 113 -0.92 -10.27 17.03
C PHE A 113 -0.91 -11.67 17.64
N GLY A 114 -0.98 -12.70 16.80
CA GLY A 114 -0.90 -14.10 17.22
C GLY A 114 0.43 -14.42 17.92
N LEU A 115 1.55 -13.95 17.36
CA LEU A 115 2.88 -14.07 17.98
C LEU A 115 2.96 -13.32 19.33
N GLY A 116 2.31 -12.17 19.45
CA GLY A 116 2.23 -11.41 20.71
C GLY A 116 1.36 -12.05 21.79
N ARG A 117 0.45 -12.95 21.43
CA ARG A 117 -0.46 -13.65 22.36
C ARG A 117 0.08 -14.96 22.91
N LEU A 118 1.21 -15.45 22.37
CA LEU A 118 1.89 -16.62 22.93
C LEU A 118 2.44 -16.24 24.32
N SER A 119 1.86 -16.82 25.37
CA SER A 119 2.19 -16.55 26.78
C SER A 119 3.69 -16.70 27.05
N GLY A 120 4.33 -15.62 27.52
CA GLY A 120 5.74 -15.61 27.90
C GLY A 120 6.72 -15.70 26.72
N PRO A 121 6.66 -14.81 25.70
CA PRO A 121 7.50 -14.95 24.53
C PRO A 121 8.97 -14.70 24.89
N PRO A 122 9.89 -15.65 24.62
CA PRO A 122 11.33 -15.38 24.68
C PRO A 122 11.67 -14.24 23.70
N ALA A 123 12.81 -13.56 23.90
CA ALA A 123 13.24 -12.46 23.03
C ALA A 123 13.18 -12.82 21.52
N GLY A 124 13.36 -14.11 21.18
CA GLY A 124 13.22 -14.62 19.80
C GLY A 124 11.83 -14.46 19.18
N ALA A 125 10.74 -14.64 19.94
CA ALA A 125 9.37 -14.45 19.40
C ALA A 125 9.05 -12.97 19.14
N ALA A 126 9.66 -12.06 19.91
CA ALA A 126 9.58 -10.63 19.68
C ALA A 126 10.33 -10.22 18.39
N TRP A 127 11.54 -10.74 18.18
CA TRP A 127 12.28 -10.55 16.92
C TRP A 127 11.57 -11.18 15.72
N ALA A 128 10.93 -12.34 15.88
CA ALA A 128 10.13 -12.96 14.83
C ALA A 128 8.93 -12.08 14.43
N ALA A 129 8.22 -11.50 15.41
CA ALA A 129 7.12 -10.57 15.14
C ALA A 129 7.59 -9.32 14.37
N VAL A 130 8.75 -8.77 14.75
CA VAL A 130 9.37 -7.64 14.02
C VAL A 130 9.74 -8.05 12.59
N ALA A 131 10.37 -9.21 12.41
CA ALA A 131 10.74 -9.72 11.08
C ALA A 131 9.52 -9.92 10.19
N VAL A 132 8.43 -10.49 10.73
CA VAL A 132 7.16 -10.65 10.01
C VAL A 132 6.56 -9.29 9.66
N ALA A 133 6.57 -8.31 10.57
CA ALA A 133 6.07 -6.96 10.31
C ALA A 133 6.85 -6.26 9.19
N VAL A 134 8.17 -6.37 9.19
CA VAL A 134 9.05 -5.80 8.15
C VAL A 134 8.82 -6.49 6.81
N ALA A 135 8.76 -7.83 6.79
CA ALA A 135 8.50 -8.60 5.59
C ALA A 135 7.13 -8.26 4.98
N ALA A 136 6.07 -8.23 5.81
CA ALA A 136 4.73 -7.84 5.38
C ALA A 136 4.71 -6.39 4.85
N GLY A 137 5.42 -5.46 5.49
CA GLY A 137 5.57 -4.09 5.01
C GLY A 137 6.22 -4.00 3.63
N GLY A 138 7.26 -4.80 3.39
CA GLY A 138 7.89 -4.92 2.06
C GLY A 138 6.94 -5.47 1.00
N VAL A 139 6.18 -6.51 1.34
CA VAL A 139 5.16 -7.08 0.43
C VAL A 139 4.05 -6.07 0.14
N ILE A 140 3.60 -5.33 1.14
CA ILE A 140 2.57 -4.28 0.97
C ILE A 140 3.07 -3.15 0.08
N ALA A 141 4.30 -2.69 0.28
CA ALA A 141 4.93 -1.68 -0.57
C ALA A 141 5.05 -2.16 -2.03
N PHE A 142 5.42 -3.43 -2.21
CA PHE A 142 5.43 -4.07 -3.52
C PHE A 142 4.03 -4.12 -4.14
N LEU A 143 3.02 -4.55 -3.39
CA LEU A 143 1.62 -4.64 -3.87
C LEU A 143 1.06 -3.26 -4.26
N LEU A 144 1.34 -2.20 -3.49
CA LEU A 144 0.95 -0.83 -3.86
C LEU A 144 1.65 -0.36 -5.14
N THR A 145 2.94 -0.65 -5.30
CA THR A 145 3.70 -0.33 -6.52
C THR A 145 3.17 -1.11 -7.72
N TRP A 146 2.85 -2.38 -7.51
CA TRP A 146 2.25 -3.24 -8.52
C TRP A 146 0.85 -2.76 -8.90
N MET A 147 -0.01 -2.39 -7.95
CA MET A 147 -1.31 -1.77 -8.22
C MET A 147 -1.16 -0.46 -8.99
N ALA A 148 -0.23 0.41 -8.59
CA ALA A 148 0.06 1.66 -9.31
C ALA A 148 0.45 1.40 -10.78
N ALA A 149 1.30 0.40 -11.02
CA ALA A 149 1.67 -0.01 -12.38
C ALA A 149 0.47 -0.54 -13.19
N GLY A 150 -0.44 -1.27 -12.55
CA GLY A 150 -1.69 -1.74 -13.15
C GLY A 150 -2.61 -0.61 -13.57
N ILE A 151 -2.87 0.33 -12.66
CA ILE A 151 -3.69 1.53 -12.92
C ILE A 151 -3.08 2.33 -14.07
N ARG A 152 -1.74 2.50 -14.11
CA ARG A 152 -1.06 3.18 -15.21
C ARG A 152 -1.26 2.46 -16.55
N GLY A 153 -1.15 1.14 -16.57
CA GLY A 153 -1.43 0.33 -17.76
C GLY A 153 -2.87 0.48 -18.24
N ASP A 154 -3.83 0.44 -17.32
CA ASP A 154 -5.26 0.63 -17.63
C ASP A 154 -5.52 2.03 -18.21
N ILE A 155 -4.90 3.09 -17.66
CA ILE A 155 -5.03 4.48 -18.19
C ILE A 155 -4.44 4.61 -19.59
N VAL A 156 -3.24 4.07 -19.83
CA VAL A 156 -2.57 4.18 -21.14
C VAL A 156 -3.33 3.42 -22.22
N THR A 157 -3.84 2.23 -21.89
CA THR A 157 -4.63 1.40 -22.82
C THR A 157 -6.07 1.88 -22.96
N GLY A 158 -6.50 2.87 -22.16
CA GLY A 158 -7.85 3.42 -22.17
C GLY A 158 -8.91 2.52 -21.55
N GLY A 159 -8.50 1.54 -20.73
CA GLY A 159 -9.37 0.52 -20.15
C GLY A 159 -10.15 -0.19 -21.24
N ARG A 160 -9.52 -1.12 -21.96
CA ARG A 160 -10.06 -1.84 -23.13
C ARG A 160 -11.45 -2.44 -22.82
N ARG A 161 -12.50 -1.64 -23.00
CA ARG A 161 -13.87 -2.10 -23.20
C ARG A 161 -13.86 -2.73 -24.59
N ARG A 162 -13.73 -4.05 -24.61
CA ARG A 162 -14.46 -4.84 -25.59
C ARG A 162 -15.91 -4.85 -25.15
#